data_AF-A0A2U1TH33-F1
#
_entry.id   AF-A0A2U1TH33-F1
#
_cell.length_a   1.000
_cell.length_b   1.000
_cell.length_c   1.000
_cell.angle_alpha   90.00
_cell.angle_beta   90.00
_cell.angle_gamma   90.00
#
_symmetry.space_group_name_H-M   'P 1'
#
loop_
_entity.id
_entity.type
_entity.pdbx_description
1 polymer ?
#
loop_
_entity_poly.entity_id
_entity_poly.type
_entity_poly.pdbx_seq_one_letter_code
_entity_poly.pdbx_strand_id
1 'polypeptide(L)'
;MSELAWILISLASAIIAANVAVVVAIRAFYRRVRRNLALNGAALRVRSRLSRGRQREVLKLRVQLKETLDSGRAAMDLATRSDGPRGELPRLFRRLELESAGLESQLRLLESENDRVVLDEALATAQARVDDVTGLVRRLRSAVASGLGGISDDSLTALRSDVEREITAVRAGLDELHELNVQGRLYETLEHQQTNRTSNGERGNQP
;
A
#
# COMPACT_ATOMS: atom_id res chain seq x y z
N MET A 1 -20.55 -15.10 -4.13
CA MET A 1 -19.07 -15.17 -4.03
C MET A 1 -18.42 -16.01 -5.15
N SER A 2 -19.17 -16.53 -6.13
CA SER A 2 -18.67 -17.38 -7.24
C SER A 2 -18.16 -16.59 -8.45
N GLU A 3 -18.85 -15.52 -8.84
CA GLU A 3 -18.58 -14.74 -10.06
C GLU A 3 -17.14 -14.18 -10.14
N LEU A 4 -16.66 -13.58 -9.04
CA LEU A 4 -15.33 -12.97 -8.98
C LEU A 4 -14.20 -14.02 -9.03
N ALA A 5 -14.42 -15.20 -8.43
CA ALA A 5 -13.44 -16.29 -8.47
C ALA A 5 -13.28 -16.83 -9.91
N TRP A 6 -14.38 -16.95 -10.66
CA TRP A 6 -14.35 -17.39 -12.04
C TRP A 6 -13.64 -16.40 -12.97
N ILE A 7 -13.86 -15.10 -12.78
CA ILE A 7 -13.17 -14.05 -13.55
C ILE A 7 -11.66 -14.08 -13.28
N LEU A 8 -11.24 -14.33 -12.04
CA LEU A 8 -9.82 -14.39 -11.67
C LEU A 8 -9.12 -15.67 -12.13
N ILE A 9 -9.85 -16.77 -12.27
CA ILE A 9 -9.33 -18.02 -12.80
C ILE A 9 -9.21 -17.95 -14.32
N SER A 10 -10.21 -17.41 -15.02
CA SER A 10 -10.18 -17.27 -16.47
C SER A 10 -9.09 -16.29 -16.92
N LEU A 11 -8.93 -15.17 -16.21
CA LEU A 11 -7.89 -14.19 -16.49
C LEU A 11 -6.50 -14.79 -16.32
N ALA A 12 -6.26 -15.50 -15.22
CA ALA A 12 -4.96 -16.14 -15.00
C ALA A 12 -4.68 -17.28 -15.98
N SER A 13 -5.70 -18.08 -16.33
CA SER A 13 -5.56 -19.11 -17.35
C SER A 13 -5.21 -18.53 -18.72
N ALA A 14 -5.85 -17.41 -19.09
CA ALA A 14 -5.56 -16.72 -20.35
C ALA A 14 -4.12 -16.18 -20.38
N ILE A 15 -3.65 -15.64 -19.25
CA ILE A 15 -2.29 -15.13 -19.10
C ILE A 15 -1.26 -16.27 -19.19
N ILE A 16 -1.48 -17.39 -18.50
CA ILE A 16 -0.60 -18.57 -18.56
C ILE A 16 -0.56 -19.14 -19.98
N ALA A 17 -1.72 -19.30 -20.63
CA ALA A 17 -1.82 -19.78 -22.00
C ALA A 17 -1.08 -18.86 -22.98
N ALA A 18 -1.20 -17.54 -22.82
CA ALA A 18 -0.48 -16.57 -23.64
C ALA A 18 1.04 -16.67 -23.45
N ASN A 19 1.52 -16.88 -22.23
CA ASN A 19 2.94 -17.08 -21.95
C ASN A 19 3.48 -18.37 -22.57
N VAL A 20 2.75 -19.48 -22.46
CA VAL A 20 3.13 -20.75 -23.08
C VAL A 20 3.17 -20.63 -24.60
N ALA A 21 2.18 -19.98 -25.22
CA ALA A 21 2.13 -19.77 -26.66
C ALA A 21 3.33 -18.97 -27.17
N VAL A 22 3.71 -17.90 -26.46
CA VAL A 22 4.88 -17.07 -26.81
C VAL A 22 6.18 -17.87 -26.69
N VAL A 23 6.37 -18.65 -25.62
CA VAL A 23 7.56 -19.49 -25.45
C VAL A 23 7.67 -20.55 -26.55
N VAL A 24 6.56 -21.17 -26.92
CA VAL A 24 6.51 -22.18 -28.00
C VAL A 24 6.80 -21.54 -29.36
N ALA A 25 6.24 -20.35 -29.64
CA ALA A 25 6.49 -19.60 -30.87
C ALA A 25 7.97 -19.21 -31.00
N ILE A 26 8.57 -18.67 -29.93
CA ILE A 26 9.99 -18.32 -29.88
C ILE A 26 10.86 -19.56 -30.09
N ARG A 27 10.53 -20.69 -29.46
CA ARG A 27 11.30 -21.94 -29.62
C ARG A 27 11.21 -22.51 -31.05
N ALA A 28 10.04 -22.45 -31.66
CA ALA A 28 9.82 -22.89 -33.04
C ALA A 28 10.59 -21.99 -34.04
N PHE A 29 10.57 -20.68 -33.81
CA PHE A 29 11.29 -19.70 -34.61
C PHE A 29 12.81 -19.86 -34.47
N TYR A 30 13.31 -20.03 -33.25
CA TYR A 30 14.73 -20.30 -32.96
C TYR A 30 15.27 -21.53 -33.71
N ARG A 31 14.49 -22.62 -33.74
CA ARG A 31 14.87 -23.84 -34.47
C ARG A 31 14.91 -23.63 -35.99
N ARG A 32 14.07 -22.75 -36.53
CA ARG A 32 14.02 -22.42 -37.97
C ARG A 32 15.19 -21.54 -38.38
N VAL A 33 15.56 -20.57 -37.55
CA VAL A 33 16.55 -19.53 -37.87
C VAL A 33 17.99 -19.99 -37.65
N ARG A 34 18.27 -20.83 -36.64
CA ARG A 34 19.61 -21.41 -36.42
C ARG A 34 20.10 -22.26 -37.61
N ARG A 35 19.19 -22.76 -38.45
CA ARG A 35 19.52 -23.45 -39.71
C ARG A 35 20.03 -22.52 -40.82
N ASN A 36 19.70 -21.23 -40.78
CA ASN A 36 20.00 -20.29 -41.88
C ASN A 36 21.17 -19.33 -41.59
N LEU A 37 21.59 -19.16 -40.32
CA LEU A 37 22.56 -18.13 -39.92
C LEU A 37 24.05 -18.52 -39.95
N ALA A 38 24.41 -19.72 -40.40
CA ALA A 38 25.80 -20.20 -40.40
C ALA A 38 26.72 -19.54 -41.46
N LEU A 39 26.27 -18.54 -42.23
CA LEU A 39 26.92 -18.20 -43.52
C LEU A 39 27.53 -16.79 -43.71
N ASN A 40 27.55 -15.81 -42.80
CA ASN A 40 28.11 -14.47 -43.15
C ASN A 40 28.95 -13.77 -42.07
N GLY A 41 30.28 -13.75 -42.27
CA GLY A 41 31.31 -13.20 -41.36
C GLY A 41 31.43 -11.67 -41.28
N ALA A 42 30.97 -10.92 -42.29
CA ALA A 42 31.07 -9.45 -42.29
C ALA A 42 29.99 -8.76 -41.44
N ALA A 43 28.82 -9.39 -41.28
CA ALA A 43 27.74 -8.89 -40.45
C ALA A 43 28.08 -8.91 -38.95
N LEU A 44 29.04 -9.73 -38.51
CA LEU A 44 29.41 -9.91 -37.10
C LEU A 44 29.99 -8.65 -36.44
N ARG A 45 30.77 -7.84 -37.18
CA ARG A 45 31.53 -6.72 -36.59
C ARG A 45 30.68 -5.46 -36.39
N VAL A 46 29.71 -5.23 -37.28
CA VAL A 46 28.65 -4.22 -37.07
C VAL A 46 27.61 -4.72 -36.06
N ARG A 47 27.40 -6.05 -35.95
CA ARG A 47 26.53 -6.68 -34.94
C ARG A 47 26.96 -6.39 -33.50
N SER A 48 28.26 -6.48 -33.19
CA SER A 48 28.74 -6.38 -31.81
C SER A 48 28.52 -5.01 -31.16
N ARG A 49 28.62 -3.91 -31.92
CA ARG A 49 28.50 -2.54 -31.37
C ARG A 49 27.06 -2.12 -31.07
N LEU A 50 26.08 -2.40 -31.94
CA LEU A 50 24.67 -2.08 -31.60
C LEU A 50 23.99 -3.15 -30.73
N SER A 51 24.53 -4.38 -30.63
CA SER A 51 24.04 -5.38 -29.68
C SER A 51 24.20 -4.91 -28.23
N ARG A 52 25.32 -4.22 -27.92
CA ARG A 52 25.56 -3.61 -26.59
C ARG A 52 24.55 -2.53 -26.20
N GLY A 53 23.93 -1.83 -27.15
CA GLY A 53 22.91 -0.80 -26.87
C GLY A 53 21.57 -1.41 -26.46
N ARG A 54 21.13 -2.45 -27.16
CA ARG A 54 19.86 -3.15 -26.89
C ARG A 54 19.90 -3.98 -25.61
N GLN A 55 21.06 -4.57 -25.30
CA GLN A 55 21.27 -5.25 -24.02
C GLN A 55 21.13 -4.30 -22.82
N ARG A 56 21.51 -3.02 -22.96
CA ARG A 56 21.25 -2.00 -21.92
C ARG A 56 19.76 -1.73 -21.72
N GLU A 57 18.95 -1.83 -22.77
CA GLU A 57 17.51 -1.62 -22.70
C GLU A 57 16.81 -2.78 -21.96
N VAL A 58 17.21 -4.03 -22.24
CA VAL A 58 16.78 -5.19 -21.45
C VAL A 58 17.15 -5.03 -19.97
N LEU A 59 18.39 -4.63 -19.67
CA LEU A 59 18.82 -4.39 -18.29
C LEU A 59 18.02 -3.27 -17.61
N LYS A 60 17.71 -2.19 -18.33
CA LYS A 60 16.87 -1.09 -17.83
C LYS A 60 15.48 -1.60 -17.46
N LEU A 61 14.87 -2.41 -18.31
CA LEU A 61 13.58 -3.04 -18.05
C LEU A 61 13.59 -3.94 -16.81
N ARG A 62 14.66 -4.73 -16.63
CA ARG A 62 14.85 -5.57 -15.43
C ARG A 62 14.94 -4.74 -14.16
N VAL A 63 15.73 -3.66 -14.17
CA VAL A 63 15.85 -2.73 -13.02
C VAL A 63 14.50 -2.10 -12.71
N GLN A 64 13.80 -1.59 -13.72
CA GLN A 64 12.47 -0.97 -13.56
C GLN A 64 11.46 -1.97 -12.96
N LEU A 65 11.42 -3.20 -13.46
CA LEU A 65 10.55 -4.25 -12.93
C LEU A 65 10.87 -4.54 -11.46
N LYS A 66 12.16 -4.70 -11.13
CA LYS A 66 12.60 -4.97 -9.76
C LYS A 66 12.23 -3.83 -8.81
N GLU A 67 12.54 -2.59 -9.14
CA GLU A 67 12.21 -1.42 -8.31
C GLU A 67 10.70 -1.28 -8.09
N THR A 68 9.93 -1.54 -9.13
CA THR A 68 8.47 -1.53 -9.07
C THR A 68 7.96 -2.58 -8.07
N LEU A 69 8.44 -3.82 -8.15
CA LEU A 69 8.05 -4.89 -7.23
C LEU A 69 8.52 -4.64 -5.80
N ASP A 70 9.75 -4.17 -5.61
CA ASP A 70 10.29 -3.84 -4.28
C ASP A 70 9.44 -2.72 -3.62
N SER A 71 9.02 -1.72 -4.40
CA SER A 71 8.12 -0.68 -3.93
C SER A 71 6.70 -1.18 -3.62
N GLY A 72 6.19 -2.12 -4.42
CA GLY A 72 4.91 -2.80 -4.15
C GLY A 72 4.94 -3.63 -2.87
N ARG A 73 6.03 -4.38 -2.65
CA ARG A 73 6.25 -5.19 -1.43
C ARG A 73 6.28 -4.31 -0.19
N ALA A 74 7.02 -3.20 -0.22
CA ALA A 74 7.06 -2.25 0.89
C ALA A 74 5.68 -1.71 1.27
N ALA A 75 4.83 -1.42 0.27
CA ALA A 75 3.46 -0.97 0.53
C ALA A 75 2.59 -2.08 1.15
N MET A 76 2.72 -3.34 0.71
CA MET A 76 2.01 -4.47 1.30
C MET A 76 2.48 -4.77 2.73
N ASP A 77 3.77 -4.65 3.02
CA ASP A 77 4.32 -4.85 4.37
C ASP A 77 3.85 -3.77 5.35
N LEU A 78 3.60 -2.55 4.86
CA LEU A 78 2.95 -1.49 5.64
C LEU A 78 1.48 -1.83 5.89
N ALA A 79 0.73 -2.23 4.86
CA ALA A 79 -0.67 -2.61 5.00
C ALA A 79 -0.88 -3.76 6.00
N THR A 80 0.01 -4.76 5.98
CA THR A 80 -0.05 -5.93 6.88
C THR A 80 0.22 -5.55 8.34
N ARG A 81 1.13 -4.59 8.59
CA ARG A 81 1.50 -4.15 9.94
C ARG A 81 0.51 -3.17 10.57
N SER A 82 -0.11 -2.32 9.76
CA SER A 82 -1.01 -1.26 10.23
C SER A 82 -2.46 -1.72 10.40
N ASP A 83 -2.72 -3.03 10.42
CA ASP A 83 -4.07 -3.61 10.38
C ASP A 83 -4.93 -2.99 9.24
N GLY A 84 -4.23 -2.64 8.16
CA GLY A 84 -4.78 -2.00 6.95
C GLY A 84 -5.79 -2.91 6.25
N PRO A 85 -6.41 -2.46 5.14
CA PRO A 85 -7.56 -3.11 4.51
C PRO A 85 -7.41 -4.65 4.47
N ARG A 86 -8.11 -5.32 5.38
CA ARG A 86 -8.13 -6.78 5.49
C ARG A 86 -8.84 -7.34 4.26
N GLY A 87 -8.07 -7.67 3.24
CA GLY A 87 -8.63 -8.05 1.95
C GLY A 87 -7.68 -8.90 1.11
N GLU A 88 -8.07 -9.11 -0.15
CA GLU A 88 -7.35 -9.95 -1.12
C GLU A 88 -6.09 -9.27 -1.68
N LEU A 89 -5.82 -8.00 -1.36
CA LEU A 89 -4.70 -7.23 -1.93
C LEU A 89 -3.32 -7.89 -1.72
N PRO A 90 -2.96 -8.41 -0.53
CA PRO A 90 -1.70 -9.12 -0.35
C PRO A 90 -1.62 -10.44 -1.14
N ARG A 91 -2.75 -11.13 -1.30
CA ARG A 91 -2.84 -12.36 -2.11
C ARG A 91 -2.67 -12.05 -3.60
N LEU A 92 -3.33 -11.00 -4.09
CA LEU A 92 -3.20 -10.52 -5.47
C LEU A 92 -1.77 -10.05 -5.76
N PHE A 93 -1.14 -9.34 -4.82
CA PHE A 93 0.26 -8.95 -4.96
C PHE A 93 1.18 -10.16 -5.04
N ARG A 94 1.03 -11.14 -4.15
CA ARG A 94 1.84 -12.37 -4.20
C ARG A 94 1.68 -13.12 -5.53
N ARG A 95 0.48 -13.13 -6.11
CA ARG A 95 0.24 -13.71 -7.44
C ARG A 95 0.92 -12.91 -8.54
N LEU A 96 0.87 -11.58 -8.46
CA LEU A 96 1.59 -10.70 -9.37
C LEU A 96 3.10 -10.94 -9.30
N GLU A 97 3.67 -11.14 -8.12
CA GLU A 97 5.09 -11.46 -7.96
C GLU A 97 5.49 -12.79 -8.63
N LEU A 98 4.65 -13.82 -8.50
CA LEU A 98 4.86 -15.11 -9.17
C LEU A 98 4.84 -14.95 -10.69
N GLU A 99 3.88 -14.19 -11.23
CA GLU A 99 3.81 -13.88 -12.67
C GLU A 99 5.02 -13.06 -13.14
N SER A 100 5.48 -12.12 -12.30
CA SER A 100 6.63 -11.26 -12.58
C SER A 100 7.95 -12.05 -12.65
N ALA A 101 8.07 -13.14 -11.90
CA ALA A 101 9.23 -14.03 -11.98
C ALA A 101 9.34 -14.72 -13.35
N GLY A 102 8.20 -15.00 -13.99
CA GLY A 102 8.15 -15.48 -15.37
C GLY A 102 8.64 -14.43 -16.36
N LEU A 103 8.23 -13.17 -16.20
CA LEU A 103 8.69 -12.04 -17.01
C LEU A 103 10.19 -11.76 -16.82
N GLU A 104 10.69 -11.81 -15.59
CA GLU A 104 12.12 -11.67 -15.29
C GLU A 104 12.95 -12.79 -15.94
N SER A 105 12.43 -14.02 -15.96
CA SER A 105 13.08 -15.15 -16.65
C SER A 105 13.10 -14.94 -18.17
N GLN A 106 12.05 -14.38 -18.74
CA GLN A 106 11.99 -14.01 -20.17
C GLN A 106 12.99 -12.90 -20.49
N LEU A 107 13.07 -11.84 -19.67
CA LEU A 107 14.04 -10.76 -19.83
C LEU A 107 15.48 -11.28 -19.71
N ARG A 108 15.75 -12.20 -18.77
CA ARG A 108 17.05 -12.85 -18.63
C ARG A 108 17.41 -13.73 -19.82
N LEU A 109 16.43 -14.38 -20.45
CA LEU A 109 16.65 -15.11 -21.70
C LEU A 109 16.96 -14.15 -22.86
N LEU A 110 16.25 -13.02 -22.95
CA LEU A 110 16.48 -11.97 -23.94
C LEU A 110 17.85 -11.29 -23.79
N GLU A 111 18.37 -11.18 -22.56
CA GLU A 111 19.74 -10.69 -22.32
C GLU A 111 20.80 -11.58 -23.01
N SER A 112 20.55 -12.89 -23.09
CA SER A 112 21.43 -13.86 -23.77
C SER A 112 21.22 -13.93 -25.28
N GLU A 113 20.18 -13.30 -25.82
CA GLU A 113 19.87 -13.26 -27.25
C GLU A 113 20.74 -12.21 -27.97
N ASN A 114 21.24 -12.56 -29.16
CA ASN A 114 22.16 -11.72 -29.93
C ASN A 114 21.63 -11.40 -31.34
N ASP A 115 20.45 -11.93 -31.70
CA ASP A 115 19.76 -11.58 -32.93
C ASP A 115 18.87 -10.34 -32.78
N ARG A 116 19.05 -9.35 -33.65
CA ARG A 116 18.45 -8.01 -33.52
C ARG A 116 16.98 -7.94 -33.91
N VAL A 117 16.59 -8.67 -34.95
CA VAL A 117 15.20 -8.66 -35.44
C VAL A 117 14.30 -9.29 -34.38
N VAL A 118 14.77 -10.39 -33.79
CA VAL A 118 14.10 -11.06 -32.68
C VAL A 118 14.09 -10.19 -31.43
N LEU A 119 15.23 -9.55 -31.12
CA LEU A 119 15.35 -8.70 -29.94
C LEU A 119 14.45 -7.46 -30.02
N ASP A 120 14.24 -6.86 -31.20
CA ASP A 120 13.33 -5.71 -31.38
C ASP A 120 11.87 -6.07 -31.10
N GLU A 121 11.40 -7.14 -31.72
CA GLU A 121 10.01 -7.59 -31.58
C GLU A 121 9.72 -8.07 -30.15
N ALA A 122 10.68 -8.78 -29.55
CA ALA A 122 10.56 -9.24 -28.17
C ALA A 122 10.70 -8.12 -27.15
N LEU A 123 11.56 -7.11 -27.38
CA LEU A 123 11.70 -5.95 -26.50
C LEU A 123 10.43 -5.12 -26.46
N ALA A 124 9.81 -4.83 -27.60
CA ALA A 124 8.56 -4.06 -27.63
C ALA A 124 7.45 -4.79 -26.83
N THR A 125 7.36 -6.11 -26.97
CA THR A 125 6.41 -6.93 -26.22
C THR A 125 6.74 -6.98 -24.73
N ALA A 126 8.02 -7.09 -24.36
CA ALA A 126 8.45 -7.09 -22.97
C ALA A 126 8.25 -5.73 -22.30
N GLN A 127 8.49 -4.63 -23.02
CA GLN A 127 8.26 -3.27 -22.57
C GLN A 127 6.79 -3.05 -22.20
N ALA A 128 5.87 -3.38 -23.10
CA ALA A 128 4.43 -3.27 -22.83
C ALA A 128 4.02 -4.06 -21.57
N ARG A 129 4.57 -5.26 -21.38
CA ARG A 129 4.29 -6.10 -20.20
C ARG A 129 4.86 -5.51 -18.91
N VAL A 130 6.07 -4.94 -18.94
CA VAL A 130 6.64 -4.24 -17.78
C VAL A 130 5.80 -3.01 -17.43
N ASP A 131 5.31 -2.27 -18.43
CA ASP A 131 4.46 -1.11 -18.23
C ASP A 131 3.10 -1.51 -17.63
N ASP A 132 2.50 -2.62 -18.07
CA ASP A 132 1.28 -3.18 -17.47
C ASP A 132 1.46 -3.55 -16.00
N VAL A 133 2.54 -4.27 -15.66
CA VAL A 133 2.89 -4.60 -14.27
C VAL A 133 3.10 -3.34 -13.45
N THR A 134 3.79 -2.35 -14.00
CA THR A 134 4.01 -1.05 -13.35
C THR A 134 2.69 -0.34 -13.05
N GLY A 135 1.76 -0.35 -14.01
CA GLY A 135 0.42 0.20 -13.84
C GLY A 135 -0.37 -0.51 -12.73
N LEU A 136 -0.33 -1.84 -12.69
CA LEU A 136 -1.00 -2.65 -11.66
C LEU A 136 -0.44 -2.38 -10.27
N VAL A 137 0.89 -2.39 -10.11
CA VAL A 137 1.54 -2.09 -8.82
C VAL A 137 1.22 -0.67 -8.36
N ARG A 138 1.20 0.31 -9.28
CA ARG A 138 0.84 1.69 -8.94
C ARG A 138 -0.61 1.79 -8.43
N ARG A 139 -1.56 1.12 -9.09
CA ARG A 139 -2.96 1.07 -8.63
C ARG A 139 -3.07 0.41 -7.26
N LEU A 140 -2.35 -0.69 -7.04
CA LEU A 140 -2.34 -1.41 -5.78
C LEU A 140 -1.81 -0.53 -4.64
N ARG A 141 -0.67 0.15 -4.86
CA ARG A 141 -0.10 1.10 -3.91
C ARG A 141 -1.06 2.25 -3.59
N SER A 142 -1.76 2.78 -4.59
CA SER A 142 -2.79 3.81 -4.37
C SER A 142 -3.93 3.29 -3.52
N ALA A 143 -4.42 2.08 -3.77
CA ALA A 143 -5.50 1.48 -2.99
C ALA A 143 -5.10 1.27 -1.52
N VAL A 144 -3.85 0.87 -1.27
CA VAL A 144 -3.31 0.75 0.10
C VAL A 144 -3.21 2.11 0.78
N ALA A 145 -2.67 3.11 0.09
CA ALA A 145 -2.54 4.45 0.64
C ALA A 145 -3.91 5.05 0.99
N SER A 146 -4.91 4.89 0.11
CA SER A 146 -6.30 5.32 0.39
C SER A 146 -6.92 4.57 1.56
N GLY A 147 -6.68 3.25 1.66
CA GLY A 147 -7.19 2.44 2.76
C GLY A 147 -6.56 2.79 4.12
N LEU A 148 -5.26 3.08 4.16
CA LEU A 148 -4.56 3.52 5.37
C LEU A 148 -4.96 4.95 5.78
N GLY A 149 -5.22 5.83 4.80
CA GLY A 149 -5.73 7.18 5.04
C GLY A 149 -7.09 7.14 5.75
N GLY A 150 -8.03 6.33 5.24
CA GLY A 150 -9.35 6.16 5.88
C GLY A 150 -9.26 5.65 7.33
N ILE A 151 -8.44 4.62 7.59
CA ILE A 151 -8.26 4.08 8.97
C ILE A 151 -7.68 5.14 9.92
N SER A 152 -6.73 5.94 9.43
CA SER A 152 -6.09 7.00 10.22
C SER A 152 -7.08 8.12 10.54
N ASP A 153 -7.88 8.54 9.56
CA ASP A 153 -8.90 9.58 9.71
C ASP A 153 -10.02 9.14 10.67
N ASP A 154 -10.47 7.88 10.59
CA ASP A 154 -11.46 7.31 11.51
C ASP A 154 -10.91 7.24 12.95
N SER A 155 -9.66 6.80 13.11
CA SER A 155 -9.00 6.72 14.42
C SER A 155 -8.81 8.10 15.06
N LEU A 156 -8.42 9.10 14.27
CA LEU A 156 -8.29 10.48 14.73
C LEU A 156 -9.63 11.09 15.10
N THR A 157 -10.69 10.78 14.34
CA THR A 157 -12.05 11.23 14.63
C THR A 157 -12.58 10.62 15.94
N ALA A 158 -12.37 9.33 16.15
CA ALA A 158 -12.70 8.66 17.41
C ALA A 158 -11.94 9.26 18.59
N LEU A 159 -10.62 9.45 18.45
CA LEU A 159 -9.79 10.06 19.49
C LEU A 159 -10.23 11.49 19.82
N ARG A 160 -10.59 12.29 18.81
CA ARG A 160 -11.14 13.63 19.04
C ARG A 160 -12.46 13.55 19.82
N SER A 161 -13.34 12.61 19.49
CA SER A 161 -14.59 12.40 20.22
C SER A 161 -14.36 12.01 21.66
N ASP A 162 -13.37 11.15 21.93
CA ASP A 162 -13.01 10.73 23.29
C ASP A 162 -12.45 11.91 24.09
N VAL A 163 -11.56 12.70 23.50
CA VAL A 163 -11.02 13.91 24.13
C VAL A 163 -12.13 14.93 24.46
N GLU A 164 -13.08 15.16 23.56
CA GLU A 164 -14.22 16.06 23.84
C GLU A 164 -15.12 15.52 24.97
N ARG A 165 -15.28 14.20 25.06
CA ARG A 165 -16.00 13.57 26.17
C ARG A 165 -15.27 13.79 27.49
N GLU A 166 -13.95 13.58 27.52
CA GLU A 166 -13.12 13.80 28.70
C GLU A 166 -13.13 15.27 29.13
N ILE A 167 -12.98 16.21 28.19
CA ILE A 167 -13.06 17.65 28.48
C ILE A 167 -14.43 18.01 29.09
N THR A 168 -15.51 17.45 28.54
CA THR A 168 -16.87 17.66 29.07
C THR A 168 -17.02 17.10 30.48
N ALA A 169 -16.50 15.89 30.73
CA ALA A 169 -16.51 15.27 32.04
C ALA A 169 -15.71 16.09 33.07
N VAL A 170 -14.54 16.59 32.67
CA VAL A 170 -13.71 17.46 33.53
C VAL A 170 -14.41 18.77 33.87
N ARG A 171 -15.10 19.41 32.91
CA ARG A 171 -15.88 20.63 33.17
C ARG A 171 -17.04 20.36 34.13
N ALA A 172 -17.81 19.30 33.89
CA ALA A 172 -18.90 18.93 34.79
C ALA A 172 -18.42 18.68 36.22
N GLY A 173 -17.28 17.98 36.39
CA GLY A 173 -16.68 17.78 37.70
C GLY A 173 -16.19 19.07 38.37
N LEU A 174 -15.66 20.02 37.59
CA LEU A 174 -15.27 21.34 38.11
C LEU A 174 -16.48 22.17 38.55
N ASP A 175 -17.59 22.12 37.80
CA ASP A 175 -18.82 22.82 38.13
C ASP A 175 -19.44 22.25 39.42
N GLU A 176 -19.47 20.93 39.57
CA GLU A 176 -19.94 20.26 40.79
C GLU A 176 -19.08 20.62 42.02
N LEU A 177 -17.76 20.70 41.85
CA LEU A 177 -16.87 21.18 42.92
C LEU A 177 -17.16 22.64 43.31
N HIS A 178 -17.50 23.50 42.35
CA HIS A 178 -17.88 24.89 42.63
C HIS A 178 -19.21 24.97 43.38
N GLU A 179 -20.21 24.18 42.98
CA GLU A 179 -21.49 24.10 43.67
C GLU A 179 -21.32 23.65 45.13
N LEU A 180 -20.60 22.54 45.36
CA LEU A 180 -20.32 22.03 46.71
C LEU A 180 -19.57 23.05 47.57
N ASN A 181 -18.59 23.76 46.99
CA ASN A 181 -17.83 24.80 47.69
C ASN A 181 -18.68 26.03 48.02
N VAL A 182 -19.59 26.45 47.13
CA VAL A 182 -20.56 27.53 47.42
C VAL A 182 -21.51 27.11 48.54
N GLN A 183 -22.03 25.88 48.49
CA GLN A 183 -22.94 25.34 49.48
C GLN A 183 -22.28 25.24 50.86
N GLY A 184 -21.03 24.74 50.93
CA GLY A 184 -20.23 24.69 52.16
C GLY A 184 -20.02 26.06 52.80
N ARG A 185 -19.68 27.09 52.01
CA ARG A 185 -19.53 28.47 52.52
C ARG A 185 -20.83 29.07 53.05
N LEU A 186 -21.97 28.73 52.46
CA LEU A 186 -23.28 29.17 52.93
C LEU A 186 -23.61 28.54 54.30
N TYR A 187 -23.27 27.27 54.52
CA TYR A 187 -23.44 26.62 55.84
C TYR A 187 -22.61 27.31 56.95
N GLU A 188 -21.33 27.59 56.72
CA GLU A 188 -20.48 28.31 57.68
C GLU A 188 -21.06 29.68 58.07
N THR A 189 -21.57 30.42 57.08
CA THR A 189 -22.12 31.76 57.29
C THR A 189 -23.39 31.72 58.16
N LEU A 190 -24.26 30.73 57.94
CA LEU A 190 -25.49 30.55 58.71
C LEU A 190 -25.20 30.16 60.17
N GLU A 191 -24.22 29.30 60.40
CA GLU A 191 -23.82 28.87 61.75
C GLU A 191 -23.24 30.03 62.58
N HIS A 192 -22.41 30.88 61.97
CA HIS A 192 -21.90 32.10 62.59
C HIS A 192 -22.99 33.12 62.94
N GLN A 193 -24.05 33.22 62.14
CA GLN A 193 -25.15 34.14 62.44
C GLN A 193 -26.04 33.64 63.60
N GLN A 194 -26.19 32.33 63.75
CA GLN A 194 -26.97 31.71 64.83
C GLN A 194 -26.25 31.76 66.18
N THR A 195 -24.94 31.52 66.19
CA THR A 195 -24.07 31.66 67.38
C THR A 195 -23.99 33.11 67.86
N ASN A 196 -23.97 34.08 66.94
CA ASN A 196 -23.96 35.50 67.32
C ASN A 196 -25.34 35.97 67.83
N ARG A 197 -26.46 35.44 67.30
CA ARG A 197 -27.80 35.73 67.83
C ARG A 197 -28.05 35.16 69.22
N THR A 198 -27.56 33.96 69.50
CA THR A 198 -27.67 33.35 70.84
C THR A 198 -26.83 34.10 71.86
N SER A 199 -25.60 34.49 71.50
CA SER A 199 -24.73 35.32 72.36
C SER A 199 -25.29 36.73 72.64
N ASN A 200 -25.99 37.35 71.69
CA ASN A 200 -26.52 38.71 71.85
C ASN A 200 -27.88 38.73 72.58
N GLY A 201 -28.65 37.63 72.51
CA GLY A 201 -29.88 37.44 73.29
C GLY A 201 -29.64 37.31 74.80
N GLU A 202 -28.49 36.78 75.22
CA GLU A 202 -28.12 36.66 76.64
C GLU A 202 -27.61 37.96 77.26
N ARG A 203 -27.12 38.93 76.47
CA ARG A 203 -26.66 40.24 76.98
C ARG A 203 -27.77 41.27 77.20
N GLY A 204 -28.97 41.04 76.68
CA GLY A 204 -30.11 41.96 76.80
C GLY A 204 -30.94 41.82 78.08
N ASN A 205 -30.60 40.89 78.98
CA ASN A 205 -31.40 40.59 80.17
C ASN A 205 -30.53 40.54 81.42
N GLN A 206 -29.94 41.68 81.80
CA GLN A 206 -29.48 41.90 83.16
C GLN A 206 -30.17 43.17 83.69
N PRO A 207 -30.99 43.07 84.76
CA PRO A 207 -31.74 44.18 85.36
C PRO A 207 -30.85 45.18 86.10
#